data_AF-A0A969NJZ0-F1
#
_entry.id   AF-A0A969NJZ0-F1
#
_cell.length_a   1.000
_cell.length_b   1.000
_cell.length_c   1.000
_cell.angle_alpha   90.00
_cell.angle_beta   90.00
_cell.angle_gamma   90.00
#
_symmetry.space_group_name_H-M   'P 1'
#
loop_
_entity.id
_entity.type
_entity.pdbx_description
1 polymer ?
#
loop_
_entity_poly.entity_id
_entity_poly.type
_entity_poly.pdbx_seq_one_letter_code
_entity_poly.pdbx_strand_id
1 'polypeptide(L)'
;MKIRSIPPTYTSQTCNCCLHIGIRTDKKFKCINQSCGWIGDADTNGSRVIALLGGCFVSQPEGSWLSCSLGKAAGGLLKASSSA
;
A
#
# COMPACT_ATOMS: atom_id res chain seq x y z
N MET A 1 -8.89 23.91 -10.07
CA MET A 1 -8.97 22.63 -9.33
C MET A 1 -8.83 21.50 -10.33
N LYS A 2 -7.87 20.59 -10.16
CA LYS A 2 -7.63 19.45 -11.06
C LYS A 2 -8.00 18.16 -10.32
N ILE A 3 -8.92 17.38 -10.88
CA ILE A 3 -9.40 16.13 -10.29
C ILE A 3 -8.74 14.97 -11.04
N ARG A 4 -8.21 14.00 -10.30
CA ARG A 4 -7.67 12.75 -10.86
C ARG A 4 -8.30 11.57 -10.14
N SER A 5 -8.83 10.63 -10.92
CA SER A 5 -9.33 9.37 -10.37
C SER A 5 -8.17 8.44 -10.06
N ILE A 6 -8.20 7.79 -8.90
CA ILE A 6 -7.23 6.76 -8.51
C ILE A 6 -7.94 5.41 -8.59
N PRO A 7 -7.36 4.38 -9.23
CA PRO A 7 -7.91 3.03 -9.20
C PRO A 7 -8.11 2.57 -7.74
N PRO A 8 -9.27 1.99 -7.39
CA PRO A 8 -9.56 1.63 -6.00
C PRO A 8 -8.71 0.46 -5.49
N THR A 9 -7.91 -0.18 -6.35
CA THR A 9 -7.23 -1.44 -6.08
C THR A 9 -6.45 -1.36 -4.78
N TYR A 10 -6.85 -2.21 -3.82
CA TYR A 10 -6.29 -2.32 -2.47
C TYR A 10 -6.37 -1.05 -1.59
N THR A 11 -6.96 0.08 -2.02
CA THR A 11 -7.10 1.27 -1.15
C THR A 11 -7.94 1.01 0.11
N SER A 12 -8.95 0.14 -0.02
CA SER A 12 -9.80 -0.33 1.08
C SER A 12 -9.17 -1.44 1.93
N GLN A 13 -8.01 -1.96 1.51
CA GLN A 13 -7.31 -3.08 2.15
C GLN A 13 -5.88 -2.71 2.58
N THR A 14 -5.34 -1.55 2.21
CA THR A 14 -3.99 -1.11 2.58
C THR A 14 -4.03 -0.22 3.82
N CYS A 15 -3.12 -0.44 4.76
CA CYS A 15 -2.99 0.39 5.97
C CYS A 15 -2.31 1.72 5.64
N ASN A 16 -2.94 2.84 5.99
CA ASN A 16 -2.37 4.18 5.81
C ASN A 16 -1.06 4.42 6.57
N CYS A 17 -0.77 3.67 7.63
CA CYS A 17 0.41 3.90 8.47
C CYS A 17 1.66 3.15 7.99
N CYS A 18 1.50 1.91 7.48
CA CYS A 18 2.62 1.03 7.17
C CYS A 18 2.55 0.36 5.80
N LEU A 19 1.49 0.64 5.03
CA LEU A 19 1.28 0.12 3.67
C LEU A 19 1.21 -1.42 3.56
N HIS A 20 1.02 -2.11 4.68
CA HIS A 20 0.66 -3.53 4.70
C HIS A 20 -0.85 -3.71 4.49
N ILE A 21 -1.22 -4.90 4.03
CA ILE A 21 -2.62 -5.30 3.93
C ILE A 21 -3.25 -5.41 5.33
N GLY A 22 -4.50 -4.99 5.44
CA GLY A 22 -5.36 -5.13 6.59
C GLY A 22 -6.66 -5.82 6.22
N ILE A 23 -7.49 -6.05 7.23
CA ILE A 23 -8.84 -6.61 7.08
C ILE A 23 -9.83 -5.46 7.23
N ARG A 24 -10.70 -5.31 6.24
CA ARG A 24 -11.86 -4.42 6.32
C ARG A 24 -13.10 -5.26 6.64
N THR A 25 -13.90 -4.80 7.60
CA THR A 25 -15.21 -5.35 7.92
C THR A 25 -16.17 -4.18 8.07
N ASP A 26 -17.07 -4.03 7.10
CA ASP A 26 -18.01 -2.91 6.99
C ASP A 26 -17.33 -1.53 7.05
N LYS A 27 -17.50 -0.82 8.17
CA LYS A 27 -16.94 0.52 8.44
C LYS A 27 -15.62 0.49 9.21
N LYS A 28 -15.11 -0.70 9.58
CA LYS A 28 -13.89 -0.84 10.37
C LYS A 28 -12.76 -1.43 9.52
N PHE A 29 -11.55 -0.97 9.78
CA PHE A 29 -10.31 -1.50 9.23
C PHE A 29 -9.37 -1.89 10.38
N LYS A 30 -8.68 -3.02 10.22
CA LYS A 30 -7.62 -3.48 11.13
C LYS A 30 -6.40 -3.91 10.33
N CYS A 31 -5.26 -3.31 10.59
CA CYS A 31 -3.98 -3.73 10.01
C CYS A 31 -3.57 -5.11 10.58
N ILE A 32 -3.11 -6.04 9.72
CA ILE A 32 -2.65 -7.36 10.18
C ILE A 32 -1.18 -7.35 10.62
N ASN A 33 -0.41 -6.33 10.22
CA ASN A 33 0.97 -6.17 10.66
C ASN A 33 0.97 -5.87 12.16
N GLN A 34 1.43 -6.82 12.97
CA GLN A 34 1.43 -6.71 14.43
C GLN A 34 2.25 -5.53 14.94
N SER A 35 3.33 -5.15 14.25
CA SER A 35 4.15 -3.99 14.63
C SER A 35 3.44 -2.66 14.40
N CYS A 36 2.44 -2.62 13.52
CA CYS A 36 1.64 -1.42 13.26
C CYS A 36 0.35 -1.44 14.09
N GLY A 37 -0.42 -2.52 14.02
CA GLY A 37 -1.62 -2.73 14.83
C GLY A 37 -2.73 -1.69 14.65
N TRP A 38 -2.67 -0.83 13.63
CA TRP A 38 -3.62 0.27 13.47
C TRP A 38 -5.06 -0.25 13.24
N ILE A 39 -6.01 0.34 13.96
CA ILE A 39 -7.44 0.04 13.87
C ILE A 39 -8.20 1.35 13.80
N GLY A 40 -9.19 1.44 12.91
CA GLY A 40 -10.00 2.65 12.79
C GLY A 40 -11.10 2.54 11.75
N ASP A 41 -11.68 3.69 11.42
CA ASP A 41 -12.69 3.80 10.37
C ASP A 41 -12.06 3.50 8.99
N ALA A 42 -12.73 2.65 8.22
CA ALA A 42 -12.21 2.14 6.96
C ALA A 42 -12.21 3.19 5.85
N ASP A 43 -13.14 4.15 5.89
CA ASP A 43 -13.25 5.21 4.88
C ASP A 43 -12.20 6.31 5.17
N THR A 44 -11.91 6.57 6.45
CA THR A 44 -10.79 7.42 6.91
C THR A 44 -9.43 6.81 6.54
N ASN A 45 -9.27 5.49 6.71
CA ASN A 45 -8.07 4.80 6.24
C ASN A 45 -7.91 4.95 4.71
N GLY A 46 -8.96 4.64 3.95
CA GLY A 46 -8.94 4.68 2.49
C GLY A 46 -8.61 6.07 1.95
N SER A 47 -9.21 7.13 2.52
CA SER A 47 -8.92 8.51 2.11
C SER A 47 -7.47 8.91 2.35
N ARG A 48 -6.86 8.48 3.47
CA ARG A 48 -5.43 8.71 3.73
C ARG A 48 -4.52 7.93 2.78
N VAL A 49 -4.86 6.68 2.44
CA VAL A 49 -4.13 5.91 1.41
C VAL A 49 -4.20 6.62 0.06
N ILE A 50 -5.38 7.10 -0.34
CA ILE A 50 -5.57 7.89 -1.58
C ILE A 50 -4.72 9.17 -1.54
N ALA A 51 -4.67 9.87 -0.41
CA ALA A 51 -3.85 11.07 -0.26
C ALA A 51 -2.35 10.78 -0.41
N LEU A 52 -1.87 9.67 0.17
CA LEU A 52 -0.48 9.20 0.02
C LEU A 52 -0.16 8.89 -1.45
N LEU A 53 -1.05 8.17 -2.14
CA LEU A 53 -0.92 7.89 -3.56
C LEU A 53 -0.96 9.16 -4.41
N GLY A 54 -1.88 10.08 -4.11
CA GLY A 54 -2.01 11.38 -4.78
C GLY A 54 -0.75 12.23 -4.65
N GLY A 55 -0.14 12.26 -3.46
CA GLY A 55 1.15 12.92 -3.23
C GLY A 55 2.27 12.34 -4.12
N CYS A 56 2.26 11.02 -4.34
CA CYS A 56 3.19 10.37 -5.27
C CYS A 56 2.95 10.76 -6.72
N PHE A 57 1.70 10.65 -7.19
CA PHE A 57 1.33 10.88 -8.59
C PHE A 57 1.55 12.33 -9.06
N VAL A 58 1.58 13.29 -8.14
CA VAL A 58 1.77 14.71 -8.45
C VAL A 58 3.23 15.14 -8.33
N SER A 59 4.05 14.41 -7.55
CA SER A 59 5.34 14.94 -7.07
C SER A 59 6.55 14.01 -7.23
N GLN A 60 6.39 12.73 -7.57
CA GLN A 60 7.49 11.75 -7.53
C GLN A 60 7.45 10.72 -8.68
N PRO A 61 8.61 10.16 -9.08
CA PRO A 61 8.68 9.03 -10.01
C PRO A 61 7.96 7.79 -9.43
N GLU A 62 7.32 7.02 -10.30
CA GLU A 62 6.51 5.85 -9.92
C GLU A 62 7.37 4.77 -9.23
N GLY A 63 6.83 4.13 -8.18
CA GLY A 63 7.49 3.08 -7.40
C GLY A 63 6.50 2.07 -6.80
N SER A 64 6.98 0.93 -6.28
CA SER A 64 6.12 -0.08 -5.64
C SER A 64 5.76 0.32 -4.21
N TRP A 65 4.47 0.47 -3.92
CA TRP A 65 3.94 0.97 -2.63
C TRP A 65 3.49 -0.12 -1.65
N LEU A 66 3.47 -1.40 -2.07
CA LEU A 66 3.08 -2.50 -1.18
C LEU A 66 4.27 -2.95 -0.34
N SER A 67 4.08 -3.06 0.98
CA SER A 67 5.09 -3.63 1.87
C SER A 67 4.95 -5.16 1.91
N CYS A 68 5.96 -5.86 1.39
CA CYS A 68 6.12 -7.30 1.55
C CYS A 68 7.46 -7.57 2.24
N SER A 69 7.43 -8.38 3.30
CA SER A 69 8.66 -8.99 3.80
C SER A 69 9.13 -10.02 2.79
N LEU A 70 10.19 -9.72 2.04
CA LEU A 70 10.90 -10.75 1.29
C LEU A 70 11.59 -11.65 2.32
N GLY A 71 10.93 -12.73 2.71
CA GLY A 71 11.59 -13.81 3.42
C GLY A 71 12.81 -14.25 2.60
N LYS A 72 13.92 -14.56 3.28
CA LYS A 72 15.16 -15.04 2.65
C LYS A 72 14.78 -16.23 1.75
N ALA A 73 14.67 -15.98 0.44
CA ALA A 73 14.20 -16.98 -0.49
C ALA A 73 15.25 -18.09 -0.51
N ALA A 74 14.90 -19.27 0.01
CA ALA A 74 15.69 -20.49 -0.16
C ALA A 74 15.60 -21.05 -1.60
N GLY A 75 15.30 -20.19 -2.58
CA GLY A 75 15.20 -20.48 -4.01
C GLY A 75 15.22 -19.14 -4.75
N GLY A 76 16.29 -18.88 -5.48
CA GLY A 76 16.73 -17.53 -5.83
C GLY A 76 15.82 -16.74 -6.75
N LEU A 77 15.81 -15.41 -6.57
CA LEU A 77 15.59 -14.49 -7.68
C LEU A 77 16.85 -14.53 -8.55
N LEU A 78 16.78 -15.22 -9.69
CA LEU A 78 17.80 -15.08 -10.72
C LEU A 78 17.79 -13.62 -11.18
N LYS A 79 18.91 -12.95 -10.94
CA LYS A 79 19.22 -11.62 -11.47
C LYS A 79 19.03 -11.68 -12.99
N ALA A 80 18.14 -10.87 -13.54
CA ALA A 80 18.14 -10.65 -14.98
C ALA A 80 19.47 -9.97 -15.32
N SER A 81 20.41 -10.74 -15.85
CA SER A 81 21.65 -10.22 -16.43
C SER A 81 21.28 -9.28 -17.55
N SER A 82 21.51 -7.98 -17.36
CA SER A 82 21.64 -7.07 -18.50
C SER A 82 23.01 -7.34 -19.11
N SER A 83 23.02 -7.90 -20.31
CA SER A 83 24.22 -7.91 -21.16
C SER A 83 23.97 -6.92 -22.30
N ALA A 84 24.89 -5.96 -22.41
CA ALA A 84 25.12 -5.14 -23.60
C ALA A 84 25.80 -5.97 -24.69
#